data_AF-A0A8D8SPF0-F1
#
_entry.id   AF-A0A8D8SPF0-F1
#
_cell.length_a   1.000
_cell.length_b   1.000
_cell.length_c   1.000
_cell.angle_alpha   90.00
_cell.angle_beta   90.00
_cell.angle_gamma   90.00
#
_symmetry.space_group_name_H-M   'P 1'
#
loop_
_entity.id
_entity.type
_entity.pdbx_description
1 polymer ?
#
loop_
_entity_poly.entity_id
_entity_poly.type
_entity_poly.pdbx_seq_one_letter_code
_entity_poly.pdbx_strand_id
1 'polypeptide(L)'
;MLVVLSDVHLDNAKVMDRLQKLFAGFRQCPPTAIILMGEFLSIQYGSKHSHVLKEKLATLGMLIADHPYLSETHFVIVPAQNDSPHVNVLPRPSLPKFIAREFQSFVPNSTMATNPCRIQYCSQEILVVREELLSKMCRNCIHFPEEGDIAKHFIRTLVSQGSLMSLPLNLCPVYWSQVGALSLYPLPDLVILGDQLNAYSITNTDCLFINPGSFVKQDFGFKVYIPASRQVEDSQIPDDEF
;
A
#
# COMPACT_ATOMS: atom_id res chain seq x y z
N MET A 1 3.79 8.47 -14.04
CA MET A 1 3.24 7.16 -13.63
C MET A 1 3.38 7.01 -12.12
N LEU A 2 2.51 6.23 -11.48
CA LEU A 2 2.57 5.91 -10.05
C LEU A 2 2.81 4.41 -9.90
N VAL A 3 3.83 4.02 -9.15
CA VAL A 3 4.16 2.61 -8.90
C VAL A 3 3.66 2.23 -7.52
N VAL A 4 3.04 1.05 -7.39
CA VAL A 4 2.33 0.63 -6.18
C VAL A 4 2.81 -0.75 -5.75
N LEU A 5 3.32 -0.83 -4.53
CA LEU A 5 3.76 -2.07 -3.89
C LEU A 5 3.08 -2.25 -2.53
N SER A 6 2.79 -3.50 -2.15
CA SER A 6 2.24 -3.87 -0.83
C SER A 6 3.04 -5.02 -0.20
N ASP A 7 3.05 -5.09 1.12
CA ASP A 7 3.82 -6.08 1.91
C ASP A 7 5.31 -6.10 1.53
N VAL A 8 5.92 -4.92 1.55
CA VAL A 8 7.34 -4.74 1.22
C VAL A 8 8.20 -5.12 2.44
N HIS A 9 8.34 -6.42 2.70
CA HIS A 9 9.13 -6.95 3.83
C HIS A 9 10.64 -6.67 3.67
N LEU A 10 11.13 -5.59 4.29
CA LEU A 10 12.49 -5.07 4.18
C LEU A 10 13.55 -5.93 4.91
N ASP A 11 13.12 -6.82 5.79
CA ASP A 11 13.97 -7.80 6.46
C ASP A 11 14.35 -8.98 5.55
N ASN A 12 13.62 -9.19 4.45
CA ASN A 12 13.94 -10.22 3.46
C ASN A 12 14.96 -9.70 2.44
N ALA A 13 16.13 -10.33 2.38
CA ALA A 13 17.19 -9.97 1.43
C ALA A 13 16.71 -10.02 -0.03
N LYS A 14 15.88 -11.01 -0.40
CA LYS A 14 15.32 -11.10 -1.76
C LYS A 14 14.48 -9.88 -2.12
N VAL A 15 13.75 -9.31 -1.17
CA VAL A 15 12.94 -8.09 -1.40
C VAL A 15 13.86 -6.90 -1.68
N MET A 16 14.93 -6.75 -0.91
CA MET A 16 15.91 -5.68 -1.10
C MET A 16 16.60 -5.78 -2.48
N ASP A 17 17.00 -6.98 -2.89
CA ASP A 17 17.60 -7.22 -4.21
C ASP A 17 16.61 -6.90 -5.35
N ARG A 18 15.33 -7.25 -5.15
CA ARG A 18 14.26 -6.99 -6.13
C ARG A 18 13.92 -5.51 -6.21
N LEU A 19 13.90 -4.79 -5.09
CA LEU A 19 13.76 -3.34 -5.07
C LEU A 19 14.93 -2.66 -5.80
N GLN A 20 16.15 -3.15 -5.64
CA GLN A 20 17.31 -2.66 -6.40
C GLN A 20 17.07 -2.80 -7.91
N LYS A 21 16.62 -3.97 -8.37
CA LYS A 21 16.31 -4.22 -9.78
C LYS A 21 15.16 -3.34 -10.28
N LEU A 22 14.12 -3.15 -9.47
CA LEU A 22 12.99 -2.28 -9.78
C LEU A 22 13.46 -0.84 -9.99
N PHE A 23 14.26 -0.32 -9.05
CA PHE A 23 14.81 1.04 -9.16
C PHE A 23 15.75 1.16 -10.36
N ALA A 24 16.60 0.16 -10.63
CA ALA A 24 17.44 0.09 -11.83
C ALA A 24 16.60 0.11 -13.13
N GLY A 25 15.48 -0.62 -13.17
CA GLY A 25 14.57 -0.68 -14.31
C GLY A 25 13.93 0.66 -14.65
N PHE A 26 13.68 1.51 -13.66
CA PHE A 26 13.13 2.86 -13.86
C PHE A 26 14.16 3.93 -14.26
N ARG A 27 15.41 3.57 -14.53
CA ARG A 27 16.48 4.53 -14.88
C ARG A 27 16.16 5.41 -16.09
N GLN A 28 15.53 4.85 -17.12
CA GLN A 28 15.21 5.59 -18.34
C GLN A 28 13.95 6.45 -18.19
N CYS A 29 13.04 6.05 -17.32
CA CYS A 29 11.75 6.71 -17.12
C CYS A 29 11.39 6.63 -15.63
N PRO A 30 11.89 7.56 -14.79
CA PRO A 30 11.59 7.55 -13.36
C PRO A 30 10.09 7.82 -13.13
N PRO A 31 9.44 7.10 -12.21
CA PRO A 31 8.04 7.34 -11.89
C PRO A 31 7.85 8.66 -11.16
N THR A 32 6.63 9.20 -11.22
CA THR A 32 6.27 10.43 -10.51
C THR A 32 6.19 10.18 -9.01
N ALA A 33 5.64 9.03 -8.61
CA ALA A 33 5.65 8.58 -7.23
C ALA A 33 5.73 7.05 -7.13
N ILE A 34 6.31 6.58 -6.03
CA ILE A 34 6.33 5.17 -5.63
C ILE A 34 5.63 5.07 -4.27
N ILE A 35 4.54 4.31 -4.23
CA ILE A 35 3.73 4.06 -3.05
C ILE A 35 4.16 2.71 -2.49
N LEU A 36 4.79 2.73 -1.31
CA LEU A 36 5.21 1.54 -0.58
C LEU A 36 4.27 1.36 0.60
N MET A 37 3.44 0.32 0.54
CA MET A 37 2.62 -0.10 1.66
C MET A 37 3.33 -1.20 2.45
N GLY A 38 3.20 -1.14 3.77
CA GLY A 38 3.61 -2.23 4.65
C GLY A 38 2.81 -3.52 4.38
N GLU A 39 2.99 -4.59 5.15
CA GLU A 39 3.89 -4.69 6.31
C GLU A 39 5.36 -4.58 5.89
N PHE A 40 6.18 -3.83 6.63
CA PHE A 40 7.59 -3.60 6.27
C PHE A 40 8.54 -4.63 6.88
N LEU A 41 8.09 -5.41 7.85
CA LEU A 41 8.84 -6.51 8.44
C LEU A 41 8.01 -7.78 8.35
N SER A 42 8.62 -8.89 7.94
CA SER A 42 7.92 -10.17 7.80
C SER A 42 7.55 -10.82 9.14
N ILE A 43 8.25 -10.44 10.21
CA ILE A 43 8.06 -10.95 11.56
C ILE A 43 8.02 -9.83 12.61
N GLN A 44 7.30 -10.09 13.70
CA GLN A 44 7.29 -9.20 14.86
C GLN A 44 8.50 -9.47 15.76
N TYR A 45 9.27 -8.42 16.08
CA TYR A 45 10.48 -8.49 16.91
C TYR A 45 10.22 -8.07 18.37
N GLY A 46 8.96 -8.08 18.82
CA GLY A 46 8.56 -7.63 20.14
C GLY A 46 9.04 -6.22 20.45
N SER A 47 9.69 -6.02 21.60
CA SER A 47 10.20 -4.71 22.05
C SER A 47 11.25 -4.09 21.12
N LYS A 48 11.90 -4.88 20.27
CA LYS A 48 12.91 -4.41 19.32
C LYS A 48 12.34 -4.02 17.95
N HIS A 49 11.04 -4.23 17.72
CA HIS A 49 10.43 -4.04 16.40
C HIS A 49 10.66 -2.64 15.82
N SER A 50 10.43 -1.58 16.61
CA SER A 50 10.68 -0.20 16.15
C SER A 50 12.14 0.08 15.79
N HIS A 51 13.09 -0.56 16.49
CA HIS A 51 14.52 -0.41 16.20
C HIS A 51 14.91 -1.13 14.91
N VAL A 52 14.45 -2.38 14.74
CA VAL A 52 14.71 -3.14 13.51
C VAL A 52 14.07 -2.46 12.30
N LEU A 53 12.82 -1.97 12.44
CA LEU A 53 12.14 -1.25 11.36
C LEU A 53 12.90 0.02 10.96
N LYS A 54 13.41 0.76 11.94
CA LYS A 54 14.23 1.96 11.70
C LYS A 54 15.49 1.62 10.89
N GLU A 55 16.23 0.58 11.29
CA GLU A 55 17.45 0.14 10.58
C GLU A 55 17.16 -0.31 9.14
N LYS A 56 16.06 -1.06 8.95
CA LYS A 56 15.66 -1.56 7.62
C LYS A 56 15.16 -0.44 6.71
N LEU A 57 14.41 0.52 7.23
CA LEU A 57 14.04 1.73 6.49
C LEU A 57 15.26 2.59 6.16
N ALA A 58 16.24 2.73 7.05
CA ALA A 58 17.48 3.41 6.72
C ALA A 58 18.24 2.71 5.59
N THR A 59 18.28 1.37 5.59
CA THR A 59 18.87 0.57 4.51
C THR A 59 18.16 0.78 3.17
N LEU A 60 16.82 0.81 3.18
CA LEU A 60 16.04 1.16 1.99
C LEU A 60 16.35 2.58 1.50
N GLY A 61 16.48 3.54 2.42
CA GLY A 61 16.83 4.92 2.10
C GLY A 61 18.18 5.05 1.40
N MET A 62 19.21 4.36 1.92
CA MET A 62 20.54 4.29 1.28
C MET A 62 20.45 3.70 -0.13
N LEU A 63 19.72 2.60 -0.29
CA LEU A 63 19.54 1.96 -1.59
C LEU A 63 18.81 2.85 -2.61
N ILE A 64 17.87 3.68 -2.17
CA ILE A 64 17.24 4.69 -3.05
C ILE A 64 18.25 5.81 -3.38
N ALA A 65 19.05 6.26 -2.41
CA ALA A 65 20.05 7.29 -2.61
C ALA A 65 21.14 6.89 -3.62
N ASP A 66 21.43 5.59 -3.76
CA ASP A 66 22.33 5.04 -4.79
C ASP A 66 21.79 5.22 -6.23
N HIS A 67 20.51 5.59 -6.39
CA HIS A 67 19.83 5.80 -7.67
C HIS A 67 19.44 7.29 -7.84
N PRO A 68 20.37 8.19 -8.20
CA PRO A 68 20.15 9.64 -8.19
C PRO A 68 19.06 10.13 -9.15
N TYR A 69 18.74 9.36 -10.19
CA TYR A 69 17.64 9.66 -11.12
C TYR A 69 16.24 9.52 -10.49
N LEU A 70 16.13 8.93 -9.30
CA LEU A 70 14.89 8.88 -8.51
C LEU A 70 14.76 10.08 -7.56
N SER A 71 15.64 11.08 -7.61
CA SER A 71 15.58 12.26 -6.74
C SER A 71 14.28 13.06 -6.88
N GLU A 72 13.71 13.12 -8.10
CA GLU A 72 12.43 13.78 -8.38
C GLU A 72 11.22 12.87 -8.08
N THR A 73 11.43 11.57 -7.92
CA THR A 73 10.37 10.60 -7.58
C THR A 73 9.91 10.81 -6.15
N HIS A 74 8.59 10.94 -5.95
CA HIS A 74 8.03 11.07 -4.61
C HIS A 74 7.76 9.71 -3.96
N PHE A 75 8.31 9.44 -2.78
CA PHE A 75 8.09 8.19 -2.05
C PHE A 75 6.99 8.35 -1.00
N VAL A 76 5.89 7.59 -1.12
CA VAL A 76 4.80 7.58 -0.15
C VAL A 76 4.87 6.29 0.66
N ILE A 77 5.15 6.40 1.96
CA ILE A 77 5.25 5.27 2.88
C ILE A 77 3.95 5.16 3.67
N VAL A 78 3.20 4.08 3.46
CA VAL A 78 1.91 3.81 4.12
C VAL A 78 2.07 2.67 5.12
N PRO A 79 1.92 2.90 6.44
CA PRO A 79 2.13 1.87 7.44
C PRO A 79 1.01 0.83 7.46
N ALA A 80 1.35 -0.44 7.64
CA ALA A 80 0.40 -1.50 7.96
C ALA A 80 0.07 -1.52 9.47
N GLN A 81 -0.66 -2.55 9.89
CA GLN A 81 -1.10 -2.73 11.28
C GLN A 81 0.06 -2.88 12.27
N ASN A 82 1.09 -3.64 11.91
CA ASN A 82 2.15 -4.02 12.84
C ASN A 82 3.37 -3.10 12.80
N ASP A 83 3.50 -2.24 11.78
CA ASP A 83 4.66 -1.34 11.63
C ASP A 83 4.67 -0.21 12.67
N SER A 84 3.49 0.13 13.19
CA SER A 84 3.29 1.27 14.06
C SER A 84 3.21 0.83 15.53
N PRO A 85 3.91 1.50 16.47
CA PRO A 85 3.74 1.22 17.90
C PRO A 85 2.39 1.71 18.46
N HIS A 86 1.56 2.34 17.62
CA HIS A 86 0.25 2.82 18.00
C HIS A 86 -0.78 1.68 18.08
N VAL A 87 -1.88 1.94 18.79
CA VAL A 87 -2.99 0.97 18.88
C VAL A 87 -3.57 0.73 17.48
N ASN A 88 -3.94 -0.51 17.18
CA ASN A 88 -4.55 -0.88 15.91
C ASN A 88 -6.00 -0.34 15.79
N VAL A 89 -6.11 0.96 15.51
CA VAL A 89 -7.36 1.70 15.30
C VAL A 89 -7.20 2.53 14.04
N LEU A 90 -8.23 2.54 13.19
CA LEU A 90 -8.25 3.37 11.99
C LEU A 90 -8.88 4.76 12.27
N PRO A 91 -8.45 5.82 11.57
CA PRO A 91 -7.24 5.92 10.77
C PRO A 91 -5.97 5.78 11.62
N ARG A 92 -4.97 5.06 11.10
CA ARG A 92 -3.65 4.93 11.75
C ARG A 92 -2.79 6.15 11.45
N PRO A 93 -2.07 6.69 12.45
CA PRO A 93 -1.11 7.75 12.22
C PRO A 93 0.07 7.26 11.39
N SER A 94 0.81 8.21 10.82
CA SER A 94 2.07 7.94 10.12
C SER A 94 3.11 7.32 11.04
N LEU A 95 4.14 6.69 10.46
CA LEU A 95 5.28 6.20 11.23
C LEU A 95 5.91 7.33 12.09
N PRO A 96 6.24 7.07 13.36
CA PRO A 96 6.87 8.06 14.23
C PRO A 96 8.17 8.60 13.64
N LYS A 97 8.44 9.89 13.87
CA LYS A 97 9.67 10.56 13.39
C LYS A 97 10.95 9.82 13.79
N PHE A 98 10.97 9.15 14.95
CA PHE A 98 12.11 8.35 15.39
C PHE A 98 12.48 7.24 14.40
N ILE A 99 11.48 6.59 13.80
CA ILE A 99 11.65 5.50 12.83
C ILE A 99 11.96 6.09 11.45
N ALA A 100 11.24 7.14 11.05
CA ALA A 100 11.30 7.68 9.68
C ALA A 100 12.49 8.62 9.40
N ARG A 101 13.08 9.25 10.43
CA ARG A 101 14.06 10.35 10.25
C ARG A 101 15.25 9.98 9.38
N GLU A 102 15.84 8.79 9.58
CA GLU A 102 17.00 8.36 8.82
C GLU A 102 16.64 8.11 7.35
N PHE A 103 15.53 7.42 7.08
CA PHE A 103 15.01 7.26 5.72
C PHE A 103 14.78 8.62 5.01
N GLN A 104 14.11 9.56 5.68
CA GLN A 104 13.84 10.88 5.12
C GLN A 104 15.11 11.72 4.90
N SER A 105 16.20 11.43 5.64
CA SER A 105 17.49 12.09 5.40
C SER A 105 18.16 11.64 4.10
N PHE A 106 17.98 10.38 3.72
CA PHE A 106 18.45 9.84 2.44
C PHE A 106 17.50 10.19 1.29
N VAL A 107 16.18 10.19 1.55
CA VAL A 107 15.12 10.40 0.56
C VAL A 107 14.27 11.60 0.99
N PRO A 108 14.71 12.85 0.73
CA PRO A 108 14.01 14.05 1.16
C PRO A 108 12.64 14.20 0.50
N ASN A 109 12.47 13.69 -0.73
CA ASN A 109 11.20 13.69 -1.45
C ASN A 109 10.32 12.51 -1.01
N SER A 110 10.02 12.43 0.29
CA SER A 110 9.19 11.36 0.85
C SER A 110 8.19 11.82 1.89
N THR A 111 7.02 11.18 1.89
CA THR A 111 5.93 11.43 2.83
C THR A 111 5.62 10.17 3.64
N MET A 112 5.70 10.29 4.96
CA MET A 112 5.16 9.27 5.88
C MET A 112 3.65 9.51 5.99
N ALA A 113 2.86 8.70 5.30
CA ALA A 113 1.41 8.89 5.23
C ALA A 113 0.69 8.19 6.39
N THR A 114 -0.56 8.58 6.63
CA THR A 114 -1.51 7.83 7.46
C THR A 114 -1.99 6.58 6.71
N ASN A 115 -2.72 5.71 7.40
CA ASN A 115 -3.43 4.62 6.76
C ASN A 115 -4.90 4.60 7.22
N PRO A 116 -5.88 4.85 6.33
CA PRO A 116 -5.72 5.18 4.91
C PRO A 116 -5.13 6.59 4.68
N CYS A 117 -4.78 6.90 3.43
CA CYS A 117 -4.44 8.24 2.98
C CYS A 117 -5.02 8.53 1.59
N ARG A 118 -5.18 9.82 1.26
CA ARG A 118 -5.65 10.29 -0.04
C ARG A 118 -4.53 11.05 -0.74
N ILE A 119 -4.31 10.72 -2.01
CA ILE A 119 -3.36 11.36 -2.90
C ILE A 119 -4.16 12.08 -3.98
N GLN A 120 -3.89 13.37 -4.12
CA GLN A 120 -4.50 14.19 -5.15
C GLN A 120 -3.49 14.35 -6.29
N TYR A 121 -3.89 13.97 -7.50
CA TYR A 121 -3.05 14.10 -8.69
C TYR A 121 -3.82 14.80 -9.81
N CYS A 122 -3.50 16.08 -10.05
CA CYS A 122 -4.16 16.96 -11.01
C CYS A 122 -5.68 17.13 -10.78
N SER A 123 -6.52 16.31 -11.39
CA SER A 123 -7.98 16.30 -11.18
C SER A 123 -8.47 14.98 -10.61
N GLN A 124 -7.56 14.06 -10.32
CA GLN A 124 -7.87 12.70 -9.89
C GLN A 124 -7.62 12.54 -8.40
N GLU A 125 -8.56 11.87 -7.74
CA GLU A 125 -8.44 11.46 -6.36
C GLU A 125 -8.08 9.98 -6.26
N ILE A 126 -7.02 9.69 -5.50
CA ILE A 126 -6.50 8.34 -5.30
C ILE A 126 -6.51 8.03 -3.81
N LEU A 127 -7.30 7.04 -3.39
CA LEU A 127 -7.35 6.57 -2.01
C LEU A 127 -6.44 5.35 -1.85
N VAL A 128 -5.58 5.36 -0.85
CA VAL A 128 -4.68 4.24 -0.53
C VAL A 128 -5.02 3.72 0.86
N VAL A 129 -5.21 2.42 0.97
CA VAL A 129 -5.47 1.75 2.25
C VAL A 129 -4.72 0.43 2.31
N ARG A 130 -3.99 0.22 3.41
CA ARG A 130 -3.32 -1.05 3.69
C ARG A 130 -4.03 -1.78 4.83
N GLU A 131 -4.92 -2.70 4.49
CA GLU A 131 -5.72 -3.46 5.44
C GLU A 131 -6.26 -4.73 4.79
N GLU A 132 -6.35 -5.83 5.56
CA GLU A 132 -6.90 -7.11 5.10
C GLU A 132 -8.44 -7.10 5.13
N LEU A 133 -9.04 -6.15 4.43
CA LEU A 133 -10.47 -5.88 4.48
C LEU A 133 -11.30 -7.07 3.97
N LEU A 134 -10.90 -7.69 2.84
CA LEU A 134 -11.68 -8.78 2.29
C LEU A 134 -11.69 -9.97 3.23
N SER A 135 -10.52 -10.35 3.73
CA SER A 135 -10.39 -11.47 4.68
C SER A 135 -11.22 -11.23 5.94
N LYS A 136 -11.28 -9.99 6.45
CA LYS A 136 -12.15 -9.64 7.57
C LYS A 136 -13.63 -9.70 7.21
N MET A 137 -14.02 -9.25 6.02
CA MET A 137 -15.40 -9.35 5.55
C MET A 137 -15.84 -10.81 5.38
N CYS A 138 -15.06 -11.64 4.69
CA CYS A 138 -15.36 -13.06 4.47
C CYS A 138 -15.56 -13.82 5.78
N ARG A 139 -14.76 -13.56 6.82
CA ARG A 139 -14.91 -14.19 8.14
C ARG A 139 -16.20 -13.79 8.88
N ASN A 140 -16.82 -12.68 8.49
CA ASN A 140 -18.01 -12.11 9.13
C ASN A 140 -19.21 -12.03 8.18
N CYS A 141 -19.13 -12.67 7.01
CA CYS A 141 -20.25 -12.78 6.10
C CYS A 141 -21.34 -13.67 6.70
N ILE A 142 -22.60 -13.24 6.59
CA ILE A 142 -23.76 -14.06 6.99
C ILE A 142 -23.91 -15.23 6.01
N HIS A 143 -23.76 -14.95 4.72
CA HIS A 143 -23.78 -15.93 3.65
C HIS A 143 -22.58 -15.70 2.75
N PHE A 144 -21.89 -16.79 2.39
CA PHE A 144 -20.87 -16.72 1.35
C PHE A 144 -21.55 -16.49 -0.01
N PRO A 145 -20.98 -15.64 -0.88
CA PRO A 145 -21.50 -15.47 -2.23
C PRO A 145 -21.40 -16.81 -2.99
N GLU A 146 -22.53 -17.30 -3.49
CA GLU A 146 -22.65 -18.60 -4.16
C GLU A 146 -22.02 -18.61 -5.56
N GLU A 147 -22.01 -17.46 -6.23
CA GLU A 147 -21.51 -17.32 -7.59
C GLU A 147 -20.65 -16.07 -7.76
N GLY A 148 -19.64 -16.15 -8.63
CA GLY A 148 -18.83 -15.01 -9.07
C GLY A 148 -17.52 -14.80 -8.29
N ASP A 149 -16.75 -13.83 -8.76
CA ASP A 149 -15.47 -13.46 -8.17
C ASP A 149 -15.68 -12.70 -6.85
N ILE A 150 -15.09 -13.22 -5.77
CA ILE A 150 -15.17 -12.67 -4.42
C ILE A 150 -14.68 -11.21 -4.41
N ALA A 151 -13.64 -10.88 -5.20
CA ALA A 151 -13.13 -9.51 -5.28
C ALA A 151 -14.16 -8.53 -5.89
N LYS A 152 -14.96 -8.97 -6.86
CA LYS A 152 -16.04 -8.15 -7.44
C LYS A 152 -17.17 -7.89 -6.44
N HIS A 153 -17.58 -8.92 -5.69
CA HIS A 153 -18.58 -8.76 -4.62
C HIS A 153 -18.10 -7.84 -3.51
N PHE A 154 -16.84 -7.97 -3.14
CA PHE A 154 -16.20 -7.10 -2.17
C PHE A 154 -16.23 -5.63 -2.60
N ILE A 155 -15.79 -5.33 -3.83
CA ILE A 155 -15.80 -3.95 -4.35
C ILE A 155 -17.23 -3.41 -4.44
N ARG A 156 -18.17 -4.21 -4.92
CA ARG A 156 -19.60 -3.82 -4.93
C ARG A 156 -20.10 -3.47 -3.53
N THR A 157 -19.66 -4.20 -2.52
CA THR A 157 -20.01 -3.94 -1.12
C THR A 157 -19.43 -2.59 -0.67
N LEU A 158 -18.13 -2.35 -0.90
CA LEU A 158 -17.48 -1.07 -0.57
C LEU A 158 -18.17 0.13 -1.24
N VAL A 159 -18.41 0.04 -2.55
CA VAL A 159 -19.10 1.09 -3.31
C VAL A 159 -20.51 1.34 -2.78
N SER A 160 -21.27 0.27 -2.52
CA SER A 160 -22.66 0.39 -2.04
C SER A 160 -22.75 0.95 -0.61
N GLN A 161 -21.76 0.65 0.23
CA GLN A 161 -21.70 1.15 1.60
C GLN A 161 -21.11 2.56 1.69
N GLY A 162 -20.39 3.03 0.68
CA GLY A 162 -19.77 4.35 0.67
C GLY A 162 -18.72 4.56 1.76
N SER A 163 -18.13 3.48 2.29
CA SER A 163 -17.11 3.51 3.35
C SER A 163 -16.17 2.32 3.20
N LEU A 164 -14.89 2.52 3.48
CA LEU A 164 -13.90 1.45 3.58
C LEU A 164 -14.22 0.45 4.69
N MET A 165 -14.90 0.92 5.75
CA MET A 165 -15.22 0.14 6.93
C MET A 165 -16.70 -0.15 7.02
N SER A 166 -17.08 -1.37 6.60
CA SER A 166 -18.45 -1.90 6.71
C SER A 166 -18.55 -3.01 7.77
N LEU A 167 -17.65 -3.00 8.77
CA LEU A 167 -17.56 -4.01 9.82
C LEU A 167 -17.79 -3.39 11.21
N PRO A 168 -18.38 -4.15 12.15
CA PRO A 168 -18.49 -3.76 13.56
C PRO A 168 -17.17 -3.32 14.22
N LEU A 169 -17.26 -2.40 15.18
CA LEU A 169 -16.09 -1.80 15.86
C LEU A 169 -15.23 -2.80 16.64
N ASN A 170 -15.80 -3.91 17.11
CA ASN A 170 -15.05 -4.97 17.80
C ASN A 170 -14.12 -5.75 16.86
N LEU A 171 -14.40 -5.74 15.56
CA LEU A 171 -13.59 -6.38 14.52
C LEU A 171 -12.62 -5.40 13.87
N CYS A 172 -13.09 -4.17 13.67
CA CYS A 172 -12.29 -3.10 13.10
C CYS A 172 -12.51 -1.81 13.90
N PRO A 173 -11.66 -1.54 14.91
CA PRO A 173 -11.75 -0.34 15.71
C PRO A 173 -11.52 0.92 14.87
N VAL A 174 -12.37 1.92 15.07
CA VAL A 174 -12.28 3.23 14.41
C VAL A 174 -12.41 4.34 15.44
N TYR A 175 -11.61 5.39 15.31
CA TYR A 175 -11.80 6.61 16.08
C TYR A 175 -13.11 7.28 15.66
N TRP A 176 -14.09 7.36 16.57
CA TRP A 176 -15.42 7.89 16.26
C TRP A 176 -15.40 9.29 15.64
N SER A 177 -14.50 10.16 16.13
CA SER A 177 -14.32 11.51 15.61
C SER A 177 -13.71 11.57 14.20
N GLN A 178 -13.13 10.47 13.70
CA GLN A 178 -12.43 10.40 12.42
C GLN A 178 -13.05 9.39 11.45
N VAL A 179 -14.28 8.91 11.70
CA VAL A 179 -14.99 8.00 10.80
C VAL A 179 -15.08 8.54 9.37
N GLY A 180 -15.23 9.86 9.20
CA GLY A 180 -15.30 10.50 7.89
C GLY A 180 -14.06 10.29 7.01
N ALA A 181 -12.88 10.05 7.61
CA ALA A 181 -11.65 9.76 6.85
C ALA A 181 -11.69 8.40 6.12
N LEU A 182 -12.62 7.52 6.50
CA LEU A 182 -12.83 6.20 5.89
C LEU A 182 -13.96 6.23 4.84
N SER A 183 -14.57 7.39 4.62
CA SER A 183 -15.61 7.57 3.60
C SER A 183 -15.07 7.30 2.20
N LEU A 184 -15.89 6.64 1.38
CA LEU A 184 -15.74 6.51 -0.07
C LEU A 184 -16.74 7.40 -0.81
N TYR A 185 -17.40 8.33 -0.12
CA TYR A 185 -18.33 9.28 -0.73
C TYR A 185 -17.79 10.72 -0.62
N PRO A 186 -17.67 11.46 -1.73
CA PRO A 186 -17.85 11.00 -3.12
C PRO A 186 -16.82 9.92 -3.51
N LEU A 187 -17.16 9.12 -4.52
CA LEU A 187 -16.31 8.02 -4.97
C LEU A 187 -15.06 8.58 -5.69
N PRO A 188 -13.84 8.15 -5.31
CA PRO A 188 -12.62 8.62 -5.94
C PRO A 188 -12.42 8.02 -7.34
N ASP A 189 -11.43 8.48 -8.09
CA ASP A 189 -11.08 7.92 -9.39
C ASP A 189 -10.39 6.55 -9.25
N LEU A 190 -9.57 6.38 -8.21
CA LEU A 190 -8.80 5.17 -7.94
C LEU A 190 -8.78 4.83 -6.44
N VAL A 191 -9.04 3.57 -6.10
CA VAL A 191 -8.84 3.00 -4.77
C VAL A 191 -7.79 1.90 -4.85
N ILE A 192 -6.72 2.07 -4.08
CA ILE A 192 -5.62 1.13 -3.93
C ILE A 192 -5.80 0.39 -2.60
N LEU A 193 -6.08 -0.91 -2.71
CA LEU A 193 -6.33 -1.81 -1.60
C LEU A 193 -5.10 -2.71 -1.42
N GLY A 194 -4.30 -2.48 -0.38
CA GLY A 194 -3.22 -3.38 0.04
C GLY A 194 -3.78 -4.55 0.86
N ASP A 195 -4.26 -5.59 0.19
CA ASP A 195 -4.73 -6.84 0.81
C ASP A 195 -3.78 -8.00 0.41
N GLN A 196 -3.75 -9.07 1.21
CA GLN A 196 -2.90 -10.24 0.96
C GLN A 196 -3.44 -11.17 -0.14
N LEU A 197 -4.54 -10.79 -0.80
CA LEU A 197 -5.13 -11.52 -1.91
C LEU A 197 -4.28 -11.40 -3.18
N ASN A 198 -4.55 -12.28 -4.13
CA ASN A 198 -4.06 -12.17 -5.51
C ASN A 198 -4.32 -10.77 -6.08
N ALA A 199 -3.35 -10.27 -6.86
CA ALA A 199 -3.47 -9.00 -7.53
C ALA A 199 -4.72 -8.97 -8.44
N TYR A 200 -5.44 -7.85 -8.42
CA TYR A 200 -6.60 -7.64 -9.29
C TYR A 200 -6.76 -6.16 -9.66
N SER A 201 -7.45 -5.92 -10.77
CA SER A 201 -7.89 -4.60 -11.21
C SER A 201 -9.33 -4.70 -11.67
N ILE A 202 -10.24 -3.98 -11.01
CA ILE A 202 -11.68 -4.05 -11.25
C ILE A 202 -12.24 -2.63 -11.25
N THR A 203 -13.02 -2.30 -12.28
CA THR A 203 -13.73 -1.01 -12.37
C THR A 203 -15.16 -1.17 -11.91
N ASN A 204 -15.64 -0.26 -11.06
CA ASN A 204 -17.04 -0.20 -10.64
C ASN A 204 -17.47 1.26 -10.48
N THR A 205 -18.62 1.63 -11.07
CA THR A 205 -19.17 3.01 -11.04
C THR A 205 -18.12 4.08 -11.30
N ASP A 206 -17.39 3.95 -12.42
CA ASP A 206 -16.32 4.87 -12.86
C ASP A 206 -15.13 5.06 -11.90
N CYS A 207 -15.06 4.27 -10.82
CA CYS A 207 -13.91 4.18 -9.93
C CYS A 207 -13.13 2.89 -10.22
N LEU A 208 -11.81 3.01 -10.33
CA LEU A 208 -10.92 1.89 -10.50
C LEU A 208 -10.48 1.37 -9.12
N PHE A 209 -10.59 0.07 -8.89
CA PHE A 209 -10.10 -0.58 -7.67
C PHE A 209 -8.95 -1.49 -8.05
N ILE A 210 -7.82 -1.33 -7.38
CA ILE A 210 -6.65 -2.17 -7.58
C ILE A 210 -6.18 -2.77 -6.27
N ASN A 211 -5.72 -4.01 -6.34
CA ASN A 211 -4.89 -4.61 -5.32
C ASN A 211 -3.58 -5.03 -5.97
N PRO A 212 -2.41 -4.47 -5.58
CA PRO A 212 -1.13 -4.91 -6.11
C PRO A 212 -0.77 -6.33 -5.67
N GLY A 213 -1.43 -6.85 -4.62
CA GLY A 213 -1.06 -8.10 -3.98
C GLY A 213 0.21 -7.97 -3.14
N SER A 214 0.53 -9.05 -2.43
CA SER A 214 1.70 -9.09 -1.57
C SER A 214 2.97 -9.26 -2.43
N PHE A 215 3.88 -8.30 -2.37
CA PHE A 215 5.09 -8.27 -3.21
C PHE A 215 5.92 -9.55 -3.05
N VAL A 216 6.02 -10.09 -1.83
CA VAL A 216 6.79 -11.32 -1.59
C VAL A 216 6.06 -12.58 -2.02
N LYS A 217 4.73 -12.65 -1.82
CA LYS A 217 3.96 -13.87 -2.06
C LYS A 217 3.54 -14.04 -3.52
N GLN A 218 3.57 -12.98 -4.31
CA GLN A 218 3.16 -12.98 -5.72
C GLN A 218 4.34 -12.68 -6.63
N ASP A 219 5.43 -13.41 -6.40
CA ASP A 219 6.61 -13.43 -7.28
C ASP A 219 7.12 -12.02 -7.66
N PHE A 220 7.15 -11.11 -6.69
CA PHE A 220 7.58 -9.71 -6.86
C PHE A 220 6.76 -8.92 -7.87
N GLY A 221 5.45 -9.20 -7.93
CA GLY A 221 4.45 -8.46 -8.66
C GLY A 221 4.12 -7.09 -8.05
N PHE A 222 3.94 -6.09 -8.90
CA PHE A 222 3.55 -4.73 -8.53
C PHE A 222 2.65 -4.12 -9.61
N LYS A 223 1.95 -3.04 -9.28
CA LYS A 223 1.08 -2.34 -10.24
C LYS A 223 1.62 -0.98 -10.59
N VAL A 224 1.43 -0.58 -11.84
CA VAL A 224 1.74 0.76 -12.35
C VAL A 224 0.45 1.42 -12.79
N TYR A 225 0.14 2.58 -12.21
CA TYR A 225 -0.97 3.41 -12.64
C TYR A 225 -0.46 4.54 -13.53
N ILE A 226 -1.09 4.73 -14.68
CA ILE A 226 -0.81 5.81 -15.63
C ILE A 226 -1.97 6.81 -15.56
N PRO A 227 -1.84 7.92 -14.81
CA PRO A 227 -2.96 8.83 -14.60
C PRO A 227 -3.50 9.46 -15.88
N ALA A 228 -2.64 9.72 -16.87
CA ALA A 228 -3.03 10.36 -18.13
C ALA A 228 -4.06 9.54 -18.92
N SER A 229 -3.91 8.21 -18.94
CA SER A 229 -4.82 7.29 -19.62
C SER A 229 -5.79 6.57 -18.67
N ARG A 230 -5.65 6.77 -17.35
CA ARG A 230 -6.37 6.03 -16.29
C ARG A 230 -6.24 4.50 -16.44
N GLN A 231 -5.09 4.05 -16.92
CA GLN A 231 -4.79 2.64 -17.12
C GLN A 231 -3.91 2.09 -16.00
N VAL A 232 -4.06 0.80 -15.73
CA VAL A 232 -3.26 0.05 -14.78
C VAL A 232 -2.55 -1.06 -15.53
N GLU A 233 -1.25 -1.14 -15.34
CA GLU A 233 -0.39 -2.19 -15.87
C GLU A 233 0.07 -3.08 -14.74
N ASP A 234 0.03 -4.39 -14.99
CA ASP A 234 0.62 -5.39 -14.13
C ASP A 234 2.08 -5.59 -14.51
N SER A 235 2.96 -5.59 -13.51
CA SER A 235 4.39 -5.75 -13.71
C SER A 235 4.93 -6.74 -12.70
N GLN A 236 5.97 -7.45 -13.10
CA GLN A 236 6.60 -8.48 -12.27
C GLN A 236 8.11 -8.43 -12.50
N ILE A 237 8.88 -8.64 -11.44
CA ILE A 237 10.34 -8.69 -11.53
C ILE A 237 10.73 -10.17 -11.70
N PRO A 238 11.21 -10.59 -12.88
CA PRO A 238 11.51 -11.99 -13.14
C PRO A 238 12.62 -12.49 -12.20
N ASP A 239 12.59 -13.77 -11.85
CA ASP A 239 13.74 -14.43 -11.26
C ASP A 239 14.87 -14.46 -12.30
N ASP A 240 16.08 -14.01 -11.93
CA ASP A 240 17.22 -14.16 -12.83
C ASP A 240 17.60 -15.64 -12.81
N GLU A 241 16.98 -16.43 -13.68
CA GLU A 241 17.53 -17.71 -14.10
C GLU A 241 18.34 -17.48 -15.37
N PHE A 242 19.66 -17.40 -15.19
CA PHE A 242 20.63 -17.81 -16.21
C PHE A 242 21.61 -18.78 -15.57
#